data_AF-A0A1N7FV03-F1
#
_entry.id   AF-A0A1N7FV03-F1
#
_cell.length_a   1.000
_cell.length_b   1.000
_cell.length_c   1.000
_cell.angle_alpha   90.00
_cell.angle_beta   90.00
_cell.angle_gamma   90.00
#
_symmetry.space_group_name_H-M   'P 1'
#
loop_
_entity.id
_entity.type
_entity.pdbx_description
1 polymer ?
#
loop_
_entity_poly.entity_id
_entity_poly.type
_entity_poly.pdbx_seq_one_letter_code
_entity_poly.pdbx_strand_id
1 'polypeptide(L)'
;MLTDAHIGEPVDTFGRIGTRPISAARHIERSVRWLRFGTLDDVALPCERTEISPSPSQEEKHFCPRPFLADVSTEAPPRVEVYPDREVVVEFDPELTFECVDDCTWCCQHGVLLYDQDLLELAQRANLAETTTEFRGEKFVTREEKDREDHVAEDGCACAFLREDGLCSLHLEEDWKPTRCSVFPLGVWLEDGDLHVDIRDSAHDHCEGLNVSERSVIDNLEAFLPEVLWDLENPDSDREL
;
A
#
# COMPACT_ATOMS: atom_id res chain seq x y z
N MET A 1 -21.69 26.27 -47.53
CA MET A 1 -22.82 26.86 -48.29
C MET A 1 -23.34 25.79 -49.23
N LEU A 2 -24.68 25.61 -49.35
CA LEU A 2 -25.36 24.50 -50.06
C LEU A 2 -25.11 23.14 -49.37
N THR A 3 -26.00 22.14 -49.25
CA THR A 3 -27.42 21.87 -49.65
C THR A 3 -27.89 20.59 -48.90
N ASP A 4 -29.17 20.24 -48.68
CA ASP A 4 -30.49 20.86 -48.97
C ASP A 4 -31.61 20.32 -48.04
N ALA A 5 -32.83 20.88 -48.18
CA ALA A 5 -34.17 20.29 -48.02
C ALA A 5 -34.53 19.30 -46.87
N HIS A 6 -35.46 19.75 -46.00
CA HIS A 6 -36.43 18.86 -45.34
C HIS A 6 -37.57 18.47 -46.30
N ILE A 7 -37.93 17.19 -46.32
CA ILE A 7 -39.26 16.68 -46.69
C ILE A 7 -39.65 15.67 -45.61
N GLY A 8 -40.90 15.70 -45.14
CA GLY A 8 -41.33 14.93 -43.97
C GLY A 8 -42.37 13.83 -44.26
N GLU A 9 -42.97 13.40 -43.15
CA GLU A 9 -44.19 12.59 -42.99
C GLU A 9 -44.04 11.05 -43.08
N PRO A 10 -44.87 10.28 -42.35
CA PRO A 10 -44.45 9.02 -41.74
C PRO A 10 -45.09 7.77 -42.36
N VAL A 11 -44.57 6.59 -41.99
CA VAL A 11 -45.19 5.29 -42.28
C VAL A 11 -45.29 4.42 -41.02
N ASP A 12 -46.52 4.20 -40.58
CA ASP A 12 -46.92 3.19 -39.60
C ASP A 12 -47.09 1.83 -40.30
N THR A 13 -46.30 0.80 -39.96
CA THR A 13 -46.73 -0.60 -40.16
C THR A 13 -46.04 -1.63 -39.26
N PHE A 14 -46.84 -2.24 -38.37
CA PHE A 14 -46.86 -3.65 -37.95
C PHE A 14 -45.55 -4.49 -37.86
N GLY A 15 -45.31 -5.02 -36.66
CA GLY A 15 -44.38 -6.14 -36.43
C GLY A 15 -44.64 -6.90 -35.12
N ARG A 16 -45.70 -7.72 -35.05
CA ARG A 16 -45.86 -8.69 -33.94
C ARG A 16 -44.77 -9.77 -34.01
N ILE A 17 -44.27 -10.20 -32.86
CA ILE A 17 -44.17 -11.61 -32.40
C ILE A 17 -43.73 -11.54 -30.93
N GLY A 18 -44.29 -12.39 -30.08
CA GLY A 18 -43.76 -12.61 -28.73
C GLY A 18 -43.78 -14.09 -28.40
N THR A 19 -42.86 -14.54 -27.53
CA THR A 19 -43.01 -15.78 -26.76
C THR A 19 -42.02 -15.85 -25.60
N ARG A 20 -42.57 -15.80 -24.37
CA ARG A 20 -42.28 -16.62 -23.17
C ARG A 20 -40.86 -16.69 -22.56
N PRO A 21 -40.78 -16.87 -21.22
CA PRO A 21 -39.52 -16.90 -20.46
C PRO A 21 -38.90 -18.31 -20.39
N ILE A 22 -37.63 -18.37 -19.99
CA ILE A 22 -36.93 -19.61 -19.63
C ILE A 22 -36.36 -19.47 -18.21
N SER A 23 -36.80 -20.33 -17.31
CA SER A 23 -36.05 -20.70 -16.11
C SER A 23 -35.41 -22.06 -16.33
N ALA A 24 -34.15 -22.23 -15.92
CA ALA A 24 -33.56 -23.54 -15.67
C ALA A 24 -32.27 -23.38 -14.85
N ALA A 25 -32.30 -23.84 -13.59
CA ALA A 25 -31.08 -24.14 -12.86
C ALA A 25 -30.46 -25.45 -13.40
N ARG A 26 -29.13 -25.53 -13.45
CA ARG A 26 -28.40 -26.81 -13.48
C ARG A 26 -27.12 -26.75 -12.66
N HIS A 27 -27.06 -27.61 -11.64
CA HIS A 27 -25.81 -28.13 -11.10
C HIS A 27 -24.97 -28.74 -12.23
N ILE A 28 -23.66 -28.47 -12.22
CA ILE A 28 -22.65 -29.36 -12.81
C ILE A 28 -21.52 -29.47 -11.80
N GLU A 29 -21.47 -30.60 -11.09
CA GLU A 29 -20.26 -31.03 -10.39
C GLU A 29 -19.19 -31.37 -11.44
N ARG A 30 -17.94 -30.93 -11.21
CA ARG A 30 -16.78 -31.46 -11.91
C ARG A 30 -15.66 -31.77 -10.93
N SER A 31 -15.47 -33.07 -10.71
CA SER A 31 -14.30 -33.60 -10.02
C SER A 31 -13.02 -33.21 -10.77
N VAL A 32 -12.05 -32.62 -10.07
CA VAL A 32 -10.69 -32.48 -10.58
C VAL A 32 -9.80 -33.51 -9.88
N ARG A 33 -9.16 -34.34 -10.70
CA ARG A 33 -8.37 -35.50 -10.33
C ARG A 33 -6.93 -35.06 -10.15
N TRP A 34 -6.45 -35.02 -8.91
CA TRP A 34 -5.04 -34.76 -8.60
C TRP A 34 -4.15 -35.82 -9.23
N LEU A 35 -3.37 -35.43 -10.24
CA LEU A 35 -2.29 -36.23 -10.80
C LEU A 35 -0.96 -35.71 -10.25
N ARG A 36 -0.21 -36.60 -9.60
CA ARG A 36 1.22 -36.39 -9.31
C ARG A 36 2.01 -36.46 -10.62
N PHE A 37 2.99 -35.56 -10.78
CA PHE A 37 4.39 -35.77 -11.21
C PHE A 37 4.89 -34.56 -11.99
N GLY A 38 6.12 -34.12 -11.71
CA GLY A 38 6.80 -33.06 -12.46
C GLY A 38 7.74 -32.23 -11.58
N THR A 39 8.95 -32.74 -11.32
CA THR A 39 10.08 -31.95 -10.81
C THR A 39 10.76 -31.22 -11.97
N LEU A 40 10.87 -29.90 -11.84
CA LEU A 40 11.73 -28.94 -12.54
C LEU A 40 11.80 -27.77 -11.52
N ASP A 41 12.90 -27.49 -10.82
CA ASP A 41 14.24 -27.08 -11.26
C ASP A 41 14.22 -25.82 -12.16
N ASP A 42 14.95 -24.80 -11.68
CA ASP A 42 15.16 -23.43 -12.19
C ASP A 42 13.94 -22.49 -12.29
N VAL A 43 13.84 -21.53 -11.34
CA VAL A 43 13.89 -20.06 -11.55
C VAL A 43 14.03 -19.36 -10.17
N ALA A 44 14.80 -18.26 -10.12
CA ALA A 44 15.05 -17.36 -8.98
C ALA A 44 15.79 -17.99 -7.77
N LEU A 45 17.12 -17.79 -7.74
CA LEU A 45 17.93 -17.93 -6.53
C LEU A 45 17.65 -16.76 -5.57
N PRO A 46 17.75 -16.96 -4.25
CA PRO A 46 17.52 -15.91 -3.26
C PRO A 46 18.66 -14.89 -3.23
N CYS A 47 18.36 -13.64 -2.85
CA CYS A 47 19.38 -12.73 -2.32
C CYS A 47 20.09 -13.41 -1.14
N GLU A 48 21.35 -13.79 -1.34
CA GLU A 48 22.04 -14.65 -0.37
C GLU A 48 22.34 -13.89 0.93
N ARG A 49 21.86 -14.49 2.03
CA ARG A 49 21.99 -13.98 3.39
C ARG A 49 23.46 -14.06 3.82
N THR A 50 24.14 -12.91 3.87
CA THR A 50 25.51 -12.81 4.40
C THR A 50 25.60 -13.42 5.80
N GLU A 51 26.39 -14.49 5.95
CA GLU A 51 26.59 -15.18 7.22
C GLU A 51 27.44 -14.36 8.19
N ILE A 52 26.79 -13.58 9.05
CA ILE A 52 27.45 -12.96 10.21
C ILE A 52 27.72 -14.06 11.25
N SER A 53 28.97 -14.52 11.31
CA SER A 53 29.44 -15.45 12.35
C SER A 53 29.32 -14.83 13.75
N PRO A 54 28.88 -15.59 14.78
CA PRO A 54 28.65 -15.04 16.11
C PRO A 54 29.96 -14.86 16.88
N SER A 55 30.16 -13.67 17.45
CA SER A 55 31.15 -13.44 18.51
C SER A 55 30.46 -12.86 19.76
N PRO A 56 30.86 -13.26 20.99
CA PRO A 56 30.13 -12.92 22.20
C PRO A 56 30.73 -11.72 22.93
N SER A 57 29.93 -10.69 23.12
CA SER A 57 30.18 -9.65 24.14
C SER A 57 28.86 -9.19 24.72
N GLN A 58 28.56 -9.64 25.94
CA GLN A 58 27.53 -9.00 26.76
C GLN A 58 28.08 -7.63 27.18
N GLU A 59 27.56 -6.56 26.60
CA GLU A 59 27.57 -5.25 27.25
C GLU A 59 26.13 -4.86 27.57
N GLU A 60 25.94 -4.45 28.82
CA GLU A 60 24.64 -4.05 29.35
C GLU A 60 24.15 -2.82 28.57
N LYS A 61 23.08 -3.00 27.77
CA LYS A 61 22.39 -1.89 27.13
C LYS A 61 21.85 -0.97 28.23
N HIS A 62 22.63 0.07 28.54
CA HIS A 62 22.16 1.21 29.32
C HIS A 62 20.91 1.73 28.63
N PHE A 63 19.78 1.63 29.35
CA PHE A 63 18.53 2.26 28.95
C PHE A 63 18.78 3.77 29.01
N CYS A 64 19.09 4.36 27.86
CA CYS A 64 19.40 5.77 27.74
C CYS A 64 18.07 6.51 27.54
N PRO A 65 17.53 7.23 28.55
CA PRO A 65 16.36 8.07 28.31
C PRO A 65 16.76 9.15 27.30
N ARG A 66 16.06 9.21 26.14
CA ARG A 66 16.29 10.22 25.10
C ARG A 66 16.30 11.62 25.77
N PRO A 67 17.31 12.47 25.55
CA PRO A 67 17.33 13.81 26.12
C PRO A 67 16.24 14.65 25.46
N PHE A 68 15.21 14.95 26.24
CA PHE A 68 14.08 15.80 25.91
C PHE A 68 14.56 17.18 25.41
N LEU A 69 14.41 17.45 24.11
CA LEU A 69 14.52 18.81 23.58
C LEU A 69 13.12 19.45 23.68
N ALA A 70 12.98 20.42 24.59
CA ALA A 70 11.82 21.32 24.63
C ALA A 70 11.77 22.17 23.34
N ASP A 71 10.61 22.59 22.82
CA ASP A 71 9.31 22.82 23.45
C ASP A 71 8.19 21.97 22.81
N VAL A 72 7.39 21.26 23.63
CA VAL A 72 6.10 20.66 23.23
C VAL A 72 5.08 20.95 24.33
N SER A 73 3.87 21.35 23.93
CA SER A 73 2.82 21.78 24.87
C SER A 73 2.48 20.66 25.86
N THR A 74 2.20 21.01 27.12
CA THR A 74 1.79 20.03 28.16
C THR A 74 0.29 19.65 28.04
N GLU A 75 -0.19 19.58 26.81
CA GLU A 75 -1.55 19.21 26.44
C GLU A 75 -1.54 17.77 25.90
N ALA A 76 -2.60 17.01 26.16
CA ALA A 76 -2.71 15.66 25.60
C ALA A 76 -2.78 15.73 24.07
N PRO A 77 -2.21 14.75 23.34
CA PRO A 77 -2.22 14.75 21.88
C PRO A 77 -3.64 14.91 21.33
N PRO A 78 -3.86 15.78 20.32
CA PRO A 78 -5.19 16.07 19.81
C PRO A 78 -5.85 14.82 19.20
N ARG A 79 -7.15 14.68 19.44
CA ARG A 79 -8.00 13.68 18.78
C ARG A 79 -8.68 14.31 17.57
N VAL A 80 -8.66 13.61 16.44
CA VAL A 80 -9.26 14.08 15.18
C VAL A 80 -10.18 13.01 14.62
N GLU A 81 -11.43 13.38 14.33
CA GLU A 81 -12.38 12.52 13.60
C GLU A 81 -12.02 12.53 12.11
N VAL A 82 -11.62 11.38 11.56
CA VAL A 82 -11.17 11.23 10.17
C VAL A 82 -12.32 10.76 9.27
N TYR A 83 -13.15 9.85 9.80
CA TYR A 83 -14.40 9.40 9.20
C TYR A 83 -15.48 9.38 10.30
N PRO A 84 -16.79 9.34 9.96
CA PRO A 84 -17.85 9.29 10.96
C PRO A 84 -17.64 8.17 11.98
N ASP A 85 -17.63 8.54 13.27
CA ASP A 85 -17.37 7.64 14.40
C ASP A 85 -15.96 6.97 14.40
N ARG A 86 -14.99 7.45 13.58
CA ARG A 86 -13.59 6.97 13.52
C ARG A 86 -12.60 8.10 13.83
N GLU A 87 -12.09 8.11 15.06
CA GLU A 87 -11.07 9.04 15.53
C GLU A 87 -9.65 8.47 15.43
N VAL A 88 -8.66 9.35 15.37
CA VAL A 88 -7.24 9.06 15.68
C VAL A 88 -6.68 10.01 16.74
N VAL A 89 -5.64 9.56 17.43
CA VAL A 89 -4.75 10.39 18.25
C VAL A 89 -3.56 10.84 17.39
N VAL A 90 -3.33 12.14 17.29
CA VAL A 90 -2.24 12.73 16.49
C VAL A 90 -1.09 13.13 17.40
N GLU A 91 0.10 12.59 17.15
CA GLU A 91 1.31 12.85 17.95
C GLU A 91 2.36 13.74 17.24
N PHE A 92 2.14 14.04 15.96
CA PHE A 92 2.98 14.96 15.17
C PHE A 92 2.55 16.43 15.30
N ASP A 93 3.39 17.36 14.82
CA ASP A 93 3.13 18.80 14.80
C ASP A 93 1.89 19.15 13.94
N PRO A 94 0.82 19.78 14.48
CA PRO A 94 -0.37 20.11 13.71
C PRO A 94 -0.14 21.16 12.60
N GLU A 95 0.98 21.89 12.61
CA GLU A 95 1.36 22.79 11.49
C GLU A 95 2.09 22.06 10.34
N LEU A 96 2.40 20.77 10.49
CA LEU A 96 3.08 19.96 9.48
C LEU A 96 2.29 19.88 8.17
N THR A 97 2.95 20.14 7.05
CA THR A 97 2.39 19.93 5.71
C THR A 97 3.06 18.76 4.98
N PHE A 98 2.31 18.13 4.08
CA PHE A 98 2.84 17.05 3.24
C PHE A 98 2.24 17.08 1.83
N GLU A 99 3.08 16.81 0.84
CA GLU A 99 2.67 16.49 -0.53
C GLU A 99 3.61 15.44 -1.12
N CYS A 100 3.05 14.44 -1.80
CA CYS A 100 3.87 13.48 -2.54
C CYS A 100 4.58 14.20 -3.68
N VAL A 101 5.88 14.40 -3.56
CA VAL A 101 6.72 14.89 -4.66
C VAL A 101 6.97 13.78 -5.69
N ASP A 102 7.16 14.18 -6.93
CA ASP A 102 7.69 13.30 -7.97
C ASP A 102 9.03 12.70 -7.51
N ASP A 103 9.37 11.51 -8.01
CA ASP A 103 10.65 10.80 -7.75
C ASP A 103 10.87 10.25 -6.32
N CYS A 104 9.94 10.49 -5.38
CA CYS A 104 10.01 9.90 -4.04
C CYS A 104 9.78 8.38 -4.08
N THR A 105 10.86 7.60 -3.99
CA THR A 105 10.83 6.12 -4.09
C THR A 105 11.20 5.39 -2.80
N TRP A 106 11.49 6.11 -1.70
CA TRP A 106 12.01 5.53 -0.45
C TRP A 106 11.16 4.35 0.07
N CYS A 107 9.83 4.49 0.14
CA CYS A 107 8.95 3.41 0.62
C CYS A 107 8.97 2.15 -0.27
N CYS A 108 9.36 2.27 -1.55
CA CYS A 108 9.54 1.14 -2.46
C CYS A 108 10.91 0.45 -2.29
N GLN A 109 11.85 1.07 -1.58
CA GLN A 109 13.19 0.54 -1.35
C GLN A 109 13.24 -0.37 -0.11
N HIS A 110 12.47 -0.08 0.94
CA HIS A 110 12.54 -0.76 2.26
C HIS A 110 11.52 -1.90 2.47
N GLY A 111 10.73 -2.24 1.45
CA GLY A 111 9.77 -3.35 1.48
C GLY A 111 8.38 -2.93 1.95
N VAL A 112 7.35 -3.44 1.26
CA VAL A 112 5.95 -3.03 1.44
C VAL A 112 5.15 -4.17 2.05
N LEU A 113 4.78 -4.05 3.34
CA LEU A 113 3.81 -4.95 3.98
C LEU A 113 2.45 -4.88 3.28
N LEU A 114 1.80 -6.04 3.12
CA LEU A 114 0.45 -6.21 2.60
C LEU A 114 -0.45 -6.76 3.70
N TYR A 115 -1.51 -6.03 4.05
CA TYR A 115 -2.57 -6.56 4.90
C TYR A 115 -3.46 -7.54 4.12
N ASP A 116 -4.33 -8.28 4.81
CA ASP A 116 -5.21 -9.28 4.17
C ASP A 116 -6.09 -8.69 3.06
N GLN A 117 -6.57 -7.45 3.22
CA GLN A 117 -7.31 -6.76 2.16
C GLN A 117 -6.39 -6.40 0.97
N ASP A 118 -5.16 -5.91 1.22
CA ASP A 118 -4.19 -5.62 0.16
C ASP A 118 -3.86 -6.88 -0.64
N LEU A 119 -3.80 -8.06 -0.01
CA LEU A 119 -3.58 -9.34 -0.69
C LEU A 119 -4.74 -9.72 -1.60
N LEU A 120 -5.99 -9.55 -1.16
CA LEU A 120 -7.19 -9.82 -1.97
C LEU A 120 -7.31 -8.86 -3.16
N GLU A 121 -6.89 -7.61 -2.97
CA GLU A 121 -6.90 -6.58 -4.01
C GLU A 121 -5.72 -6.73 -4.99
N LEU A 122 -4.54 -7.11 -4.51
CA LEU A 122 -3.38 -7.42 -5.34
C LEU A 122 -3.61 -8.68 -6.19
N ALA A 123 -4.29 -9.71 -5.66
CA ALA A 123 -4.62 -10.93 -6.38
C ALA A 123 -5.49 -10.72 -7.64
N GLN A 124 -6.17 -9.57 -7.74
CA GLN A 124 -6.99 -9.20 -8.90
C GLN A 124 -6.15 -8.52 -10.01
N ARG A 125 -4.93 -8.09 -9.68
CA ARG A 125 -4.06 -7.22 -10.50
C ARG A 125 -2.74 -7.88 -10.87
N ALA A 126 -2.18 -8.72 -9.99
CA ALA A 126 -0.88 -9.36 -10.16
C ALA A 126 -0.85 -10.80 -9.63
N ASN A 127 0.14 -11.58 -10.07
CA ASN A 127 0.35 -12.94 -9.59
C ASN A 127 1.05 -12.93 -8.22
N LEU A 128 0.29 -13.15 -7.14
CA LEU A 128 0.81 -13.15 -5.76
C LEU A 128 2.03 -14.05 -5.55
N ALA A 129 2.16 -15.16 -6.29
CA ALA A 129 3.29 -16.08 -6.13
C ALA A 129 4.62 -15.53 -6.69
N GLU A 130 4.56 -14.56 -7.59
CA GLU A 130 5.72 -13.87 -8.17
C GLU A 130 5.97 -12.54 -7.43
N THR A 131 4.91 -11.84 -7.03
CA THR A 131 4.99 -10.47 -6.50
C THR A 131 4.97 -10.35 -4.99
N THR A 132 4.84 -11.45 -4.23
CA THR A 132 4.90 -11.43 -2.76
C THR A 132 5.92 -12.40 -2.18
N THR A 133 6.55 -11.97 -1.09
CA THR A 133 7.43 -12.77 -0.24
C THR A 133 6.83 -12.90 1.17
N GLU A 134 7.29 -13.88 1.95
CA GLU A 134 6.84 -14.09 3.33
C GLU A 134 7.96 -13.86 4.33
N PHE A 135 7.73 -13.00 5.31
CA PHE A 135 8.69 -12.69 6.36
C PHE A 135 8.00 -12.60 7.71
N ARG A 136 8.55 -13.30 8.71
CA ARG A 136 8.02 -13.37 10.09
C ARG A 136 6.52 -13.76 10.21
N GLY A 137 5.96 -14.40 9.18
CA GLY A 137 4.55 -14.80 9.10
C GLY A 137 3.65 -13.82 8.36
N GLU A 138 4.20 -12.75 7.79
CA GLU A 138 3.48 -11.71 7.05
C GLU A 138 3.84 -11.71 5.57
N LYS A 139 2.99 -11.11 4.74
CA LYS A 139 3.25 -10.94 3.30
C LYS A 139 3.76 -9.55 3.00
N PHE A 140 4.88 -9.50 2.29
CA PHE A 140 5.44 -8.27 1.74
C PHE A 140 5.42 -8.36 0.22
N VAL A 141 5.37 -7.22 -0.46
CA VAL A 141 5.75 -7.15 -1.88
C VAL A 141 7.21 -7.58 -2.02
N THR A 142 7.50 -8.43 -3.00
CA THR A 142 8.87 -8.87 -3.30
C THR A 142 9.77 -7.68 -3.61
N ARG A 143 10.93 -7.62 -2.93
CA ARG A 143 12.08 -6.81 -3.36
C ARG A 143 12.91 -7.65 -4.33
N GLU A 144 13.28 -7.09 -5.46
CA GLU A 144 14.11 -7.72 -6.50
C GLU A 144 15.28 -6.81 -6.89
N GLU A 145 16.39 -7.42 -7.31
CA GLU A 145 17.54 -6.73 -7.90
C GLU A 145 17.11 -5.99 -9.18
N LYS A 146 17.52 -4.73 -9.33
CA LYS A 146 17.30 -3.94 -10.56
C LYS A 146 18.65 -3.61 -11.19
N ASP A 147 18.77 -3.71 -12.51
CA ASP A 147 19.98 -3.39 -13.28
C ASP A 147 20.16 -1.87 -13.47
N ARG A 148 20.24 -1.12 -12.35
CA ARG A 148 20.39 0.34 -12.29
C ARG A 148 20.87 0.81 -10.91
N GLU A 149 21.44 2.01 -10.86
CA GLU A 149 21.88 2.66 -9.60
C GLU A 149 20.82 3.61 -9.02
N ASP A 150 19.86 4.08 -9.84
CA ASP A 150 18.81 5.01 -9.41
C ASP A 150 17.53 4.28 -8.90
N HIS A 151 16.86 4.87 -7.91
CA HIS A 151 15.61 4.36 -7.30
C HIS A 151 15.69 2.90 -6.81
N VAL A 152 16.82 2.55 -6.21
CA VAL A 152 17.08 1.27 -5.52
C VAL A 152 17.67 1.55 -4.14
N ALA A 153 17.56 0.59 -3.22
CA ALA A 153 18.28 0.67 -1.93
C ALA A 153 19.79 0.41 -2.12
N GLU A 154 20.57 0.56 -1.05
CA GLU A 154 22.02 0.29 -1.03
C GLU A 154 22.41 -1.14 -1.48
N ASP A 155 21.48 -2.10 -1.40
CA ASP A 155 21.66 -3.49 -1.84
C ASP A 155 21.26 -3.73 -3.32
N GLY A 156 21.00 -2.67 -4.09
CA GLY A 156 20.57 -2.74 -5.49
C GLY A 156 19.13 -3.26 -5.69
N CYS A 157 18.39 -3.49 -4.60
CA CYS A 157 17.05 -4.06 -4.65
C CYS A 157 15.96 -3.00 -4.45
N ALA A 158 14.82 -3.22 -5.12
CA ALA A 158 13.61 -2.42 -4.96
C ALA A 158 12.35 -3.27 -5.15
N CYS A 159 11.20 -2.72 -4.75
CA CYS A 159 9.87 -3.26 -5.00
C CYS A 159 9.70 -3.73 -6.46
N ALA A 160 9.14 -4.93 -6.67
CA ALA A 160 8.85 -5.48 -7.99
C ALA A 160 8.05 -4.51 -8.88
N PHE A 161 7.10 -3.76 -8.31
CA PHE A 161 6.27 -2.80 -9.03
C PHE A 161 6.92 -1.43 -9.30
N LEU A 162 8.13 -1.19 -8.79
CA LEU A 162 8.86 0.05 -9.07
C LEU A 162 9.54 -0.03 -10.44
N ARG A 163 9.19 0.93 -11.31
CA ARG A 163 9.68 1.03 -12.69
C ARG A 163 10.98 1.85 -12.78
N GLU A 164 11.60 1.79 -13.96
CA GLU A 164 12.83 2.52 -14.32
C GLU A 164 12.71 4.03 -14.15
N ASP A 165 11.52 4.60 -14.37
CA ASP A 165 11.20 6.04 -14.29
C ASP A 165 10.80 6.51 -12.88
N GLY A 166 11.10 5.73 -11.83
CA GLY A 166 10.76 6.04 -10.44
C GLY A 166 9.28 5.86 -10.10
N LEU A 167 8.43 5.50 -11.06
CA LEU A 167 6.98 5.40 -10.87
C LEU A 167 6.52 3.98 -10.51
N CYS A 168 5.43 3.88 -9.73
CA CYS A 168 4.81 2.61 -9.36
C CYS A 168 3.83 2.15 -10.45
N SER A 169 4.02 0.94 -11.00
CA SER A 169 3.12 0.38 -12.01
C SER A 169 1.69 0.19 -11.51
N LEU A 170 1.50 -0.31 -10.28
CA LEU A 170 0.17 -0.46 -9.67
C LEU A 170 -0.63 0.86 -9.63
N HIS A 171 0.04 1.98 -9.35
CA HIS A 171 -0.65 3.27 -9.30
C HIS A 171 -0.97 3.80 -10.70
N LEU A 172 -0.06 3.64 -11.67
CA LEU A 172 -0.26 4.13 -13.03
C LEU A 172 -1.24 3.31 -13.85
N GLU A 173 -1.28 1.99 -13.64
CA GLU A 173 -2.07 1.06 -14.45
C GLU A 173 -3.42 0.74 -13.81
N GLU A 174 -3.48 0.67 -12.47
CA GLU A 174 -4.66 0.19 -11.72
C GLU A 174 -5.26 1.25 -10.77
N ASP A 175 -4.73 2.48 -10.77
CA ASP A 175 -5.06 3.58 -9.85
C ASP A 175 -5.10 3.15 -8.37
N TRP A 176 -4.15 2.28 -7.99
CA TRP A 176 -4.17 1.59 -6.71
C TRP A 176 -2.79 1.49 -6.06
N LYS A 177 -2.77 1.52 -4.72
CA LYS A 177 -1.59 1.31 -3.88
C LYS A 177 -2.00 0.47 -2.66
N PRO A 178 -1.15 -0.44 -2.15
CA PRO A 178 -1.38 -1.08 -0.87
C PRO A 178 -1.54 -0.06 0.25
N THR A 179 -2.33 -0.41 1.27
CA THR A 179 -2.65 0.45 2.43
C THR A 179 -1.40 1.12 3.01
N ARG A 180 -0.32 0.36 3.25
CA ARG A 180 0.94 0.93 3.79
C ARG A 180 1.62 1.96 2.87
N CYS A 181 1.51 1.82 1.54
CA CYS A 181 2.02 2.81 0.60
C CYS A 181 1.19 4.10 0.59
N SER A 182 -0.11 4.01 0.89
CA SER A 182 -1.01 5.15 0.99
C SER A 182 -0.84 5.92 2.31
N VAL A 183 -0.40 5.23 3.38
CA VAL A 183 -0.18 5.81 4.72
C VAL A 183 1.16 6.55 4.84
N PHE A 184 2.17 6.23 4.03
CA PHE A 184 3.46 6.93 4.07
C PHE A 184 3.30 8.44 3.76
N PRO A 185 3.91 9.37 4.52
CA PRO A 185 5.01 9.20 5.50
C PRO A 185 4.61 8.81 6.93
N LEU A 186 3.31 8.63 7.19
CA LEU A 186 2.79 8.41 8.54
C LEU A 186 3.19 7.02 9.07
N GLY A 187 3.45 6.98 10.38
CA GLY A 187 3.46 5.78 11.19
C GLY A 187 2.13 5.69 11.95
N VAL A 188 1.52 4.51 11.92
CA VAL A 188 0.28 4.21 12.65
C VAL A 188 0.46 2.98 13.53
N TRP A 189 -0.11 3.01 14.73
CA TRP A 189 -0.14 1.90 15.72
C TRP A 189 -1.40 1.97 16.60
N LEU A 190 -1.66 0.92 17.41
CA LEU A 190 -2.69 0.95 18.45
C LEU A 190 -2.06 1.13 19.83
N GLU A 191 -2.61 2.05 20.62
CA GLU A 191 -2.30 2.22 22.04
C GLU A 191 -3.60 2.43 22.83
N ASP A 192 -3.74 1.72 23.97
CA ASP A 192 -4.95 1.66 24.82
C ASP A 192 -6.32 1.42 24.12
N GLY A 193 -6.29 1.00 22.85
CA GLY A 193 -7.47 0.74 22.00
C GLY A 193 -7.82 1.87 21.03
N ASP A 194 -7.08 2.97 21.06
CA ASP A 194 -7.15 4.06 20.09
C ASP A 194 -6.11 3.86 18.97
N LEU A 195 -6.39 4.43 17.78
CA LEU A 195 -5.44 4.47 16.67
C LEU A 195 -4.59 5.73 16.76
N HIS A 196 -3.28 5.56 16.93
CA HIS A 196 -2.31 6.64 17.05
C HIS A 196 -1.56 6.85 15.74
N VAL A 197 -1.17 8.10 15.47
CA VAL A 197 -0.58 8.55 14.21
C VAL A 197 0.55 9.55 14.48
N ASP A 198 1.74 9.25 13.97
CA ASP A 198 2.93 10.12 14.00
C ASP A 198 3.62 10.13 12.62
N ILE A 199 4.66 10.92 12.45
CA ILE A 199 5.59 10.80 11.31
C ILE A 199 6.64 9.75 11.64
N ARG A 200 6.99 8.90 10.68
CA ARG A 200 8.08 7.91 10.88
C ARG A 200 9.40 8.63 11.13
N ASP A 201 10.20 8.15 12.10
CA ASP A 201 11.59 8.58 12.32
C ASP A 201 12.37 8.61 10.97
N SER A 202 12.20 7.60 10.10
CA SER A 202 12.83 7.53 8.77
C SER A 202 12.28 8.51 7.74
N ALA A 203 11.03 8.96 7.86
CA ALA A 203 10.46 9.96 6.96
C ALA A 203 11.02 11.36 7.23
N HIS A 204 11.36 11.69 8.48
CA HIS A 204 12.02 12.96 8.79
C HIS A 204 13.38 13.15 8.09
N ASP A 205 14.14 12.06 7.90
CA ASP A 205 15.45 12.09 7.26
C ASP A 205 15.40 11.90 5.72
N HIS A 206 14.33 11.31 5.17
CA HIS A 206 14.28 10.84 3.79
C HIS A 206 13.06 11.25 2.96
N CYS A 207 12.02 11.84 3.57
CA CYS A 207 10.82 12.25 2.84
C CYS A 207 10.90 13.72 2.40
N GLU A 208 11.32 13.94 1.16
CA GLU A 208 11.37 15.26 0.52
C GLU A 208 9.98 15.94 0.38
N GLY A 209 8.89 15.21 0.63
CA GLY A 209 7.53 15.74 0.61
C GLY A 209 7.06 16.43 1.90
N LEU A 210 7.85 16.39 2.99
CA LEU A 210 7.50 17.03 4.25
C LEU A 210 7.81 18.54 4.22
N ASN A 211 6.85 19.36 4.67
CA ASN A 211 6.97 20.82 4.81
C ASN A 211 7.24 21.59 3.50
N VAL A 212 6.89 21.01 2.33
CA VAL A 212 7.08 21.64 1.01
C VAL A 212 5.81 22.25 0.41
N SER A 213 4.63 21.94 0.96
CA SER A 213 3.33 22.37 0.44
C SER A 213 2.55 23.22 1.44
N GLU A 214 1.39 23.74 1.03
CA GLU A 214 0.40 24.37 1.94
C GLU A 214 -0.61 23.35 2.51
N ARG A 215 -0.46 22.06 2.18
CA ARG A 215 -1.41 21.01 2.56
C ARG A 215 -1.10 20.45 3.95
N SER A 216 -1.73 21.05 4.96
CA SER A 216 -1.75 20.55 6.35
C SER A 216 -2.16 19.08 6.41
N VAL A 217 -1.36 18.25 7.10
CA VAL A 217 -1.63 16.81 7.25
C VAL A 217 -2.85 16.56 8.13
N ILE A 218 -2.96 17.27 9.25
CA ILE A 218 -4.03 17.08 10.23
C ILE A 218 -5.42 17.42 9.66
N ASP A 219 -5.50 18.38 8.73
CA ASP A 219 -6.73 18.77 8.02
C ASP A 219 -7.07 17.86 6.82
N ASN A 220 -6.25 16.84 6.53
CA ASN A 220 -6.35 16.00 5.33
C ASN A 220 -6.15 14.49 5.62
N LEU A 221 -6.31 14.07 6.89
CA LEU A 221 -6.02 12.71 7.34
C LEU A 221 -6.77 11.63 6.55
N GLU A 222 -7.98 11.93 6.05
CA GLU A 222 -8.81 11.01 5.28
C GLU A 222 -8.23 10.61 3.92
N ALA A 223 -7.23 11.37 3.44
CA ALA A 223 -6.47 11.07 2.23
C ALA A 223 -5.21 10.21 2.49
N PHE A 224 -4.77 10.10 3.75
CA PHE A 224 -3.57 9.36 4.15
C PHE A 224 -3.88 8.13 5.01
N LEU A 225 -5.05 8.06 5.65
CA LEU A 225 -5.43 6.98 6.56
C LEU A 225 -6.63 6.20 5.98
N PRO A 226 -6.42 5.17 5.15
CA PRO A 226 -7.51 4.36 4.61
C PRO A 226 -8.40 3.77 5.71
N GLU A 227 -9.72 3.81 5.49
CA GLU A 227 -10.74 3.39 6.46
C GLU A 227 -10.50 1.98 7.05
N VAL A 228 -9.88 1.07 6.29
CA VAL A 228 -9.51 -0.30 6.73
C VAL A 228 -8.63 -0.34 7.98
N LEU A 229 -7.85 0.71 8.30
CA LEU A 229 -6.93 0.69 9.44
C LEU A 229 -7.61 0.43 10.80
N TRP A 230 -8.85 0.89 10.97
CA TRP A 230 -9.63 0.64 12.19
C TRP A 230 -10.25 -0.76 12.25
N ASP A 231 -10.29 -1.48 11.12
CA ASP A 231 -10.83 -2.84 11.01
C ASP A 231 -9.72 -3.92 11.12
N LEU A 232 -8.45 -3.52 11.23
CA LEU A 232 -7.30 -4.42 11.41
C LEU A 232 -7.09 -4.82 12.88
N GLU A 233 -6.83 -6.11 13.15
CA GLU A 233 -6.44 -6.59 14.49
C GLU A 233 -5.10 -6.01 14.96
N ASN A 234 -4.21 -5.68 14.01
CA ASN A 234 -2.98 -4.95 14.25
C ASN A 234 -2.65 -4.04 13.04
N PRO A 235 -2.98 -2.74 13.10
CA PRO A 235 -2.63 -1.77 12.06
C PRO A 235 -1.19 -1.25 12.17
N ASP A 236 -0.39 -1.73 13.14
CA ASP A 236 1.02 -1.36 13.28
C ASP A 236 1.73 -1.52 11.93
N SER A 237 2.31 -0.40 11.50
CA SER A 237 2.88 -0.20 10.18
C SER A 237 4.40 -0.02 10.22
N ASP A 238 5.04 -0.07 11.40
CA ASP A 238 6.50 0.05 11.56
C ASP A 238 7.20 -1.31 11.53
N ARG A 239 7.00 -2.03 10.41
CA ARG A 239 7.32 -3.46 10.29
C ARG A 239 8.08 -3.73 9.00
N GLU A 240 9.41 -3.73 9.04
CA GLU A 240 10.25 -3.83 7.83
C GLU A 240 10.74 -5.27 7.53
N LEU A 241 11.18 -5.47 6.28
CA LEU A 241 11.60 -6.75 5.69
C LEU A 241 13.09 -7.07 5.95
#